data_AF-A0A7J8MT13-F1
#
_entry.id   AF-A0A7J8MT13-F1
#
_cell.length_a   1.000
_cell.length_b   1.000
_cell.length_c   1.000
_cell.angle_alpha   90.00
_cell.angle_beta   90.00
_cell.angle_gamma   90.00
#
_symmetry.space_group_name_H-M   'P 1'
#
loop_
_entity.id
_entity.type
_entity.pdbx_description
1 polymer ?
#
loop_
_entity_poly.entity_id
_entity_poly.type
_entity_poly.pdbx_seq_one_letter_code
_entity_poly.pdbx_strand_id
1 'polypeptide(L)'
;MEQVQRDITPSMRAILIDWLVEVSEEYKLVPDTLYLTVSLIDRFLSHNVIEKQRLQLVGVSCMLIASKYEEICAPRVEEFCFITDNTYTSGEDPCIELEFLANYLAELSLVEYNFLKFLPSLIAASAVFLARWTLNQSVHPWDPTLEHYTSYKASELKTTVLALEDLQLNTNGCYLNAIHDKYKQQKFKCVATMSSPERVISVFSRR
;
A
#
# COMPACT_ATOMS: atom_id res chain seq x y z
N MET A 1 -32.54 -7.07 -8.85
CA MET A 1 -31.11 -6.80 -8.56
C MET A 1 -30.74 -5.60 -9.39
N GLU A 2 -30.48 -4.46 -8.76
CA GLU A 2 -30.05 -3.26 -9.48
C GLU A 2 -28.66 -3.50 -10.05
N GLN A 3 -28.51 -3.22 -11.34
CA GLN A 3 -27.26 -3.39 -12.05
C GLN A 3 -26.33 -2.23 -11.68
N VAL A 4 -25.46 -2.44 -10.69
CA VAL A 4 -24.54 -1.40 -10.18
C VAL A 4 -23.52 -1.00 -11.25
N GLN A 5 -22.97 -1.97 -11.97
CA GLN A 5 -22.00 -1.73 -13.04
C GLN A 5 -22.69 -1.40 -14.36
N ARG A 6 -22.27 -0.30 -14.99
CA ARG A 6 -22.78 0.13 -16.31
C ARG A 6 -21.96 -0.44 -17.48
N ASP A 7 -20.66 -0.56 -17.28
CA ASP A 7 -19.68 -0.82 -18.36
C ASP A 7 -18.96 -2.17 -18.22
N ILE A 8 -19.14 -2.86 -17.09
CA ILE A 8 -18.54 -4.17 -16.79
C ILE A 8 -19.60 -5.26 -16.93
N THR A 9 -19.31 -6.28 -17.74
CA THR A 9 -20.20 -7.43 -17.92
C THR A 9 -19.71 -8.66 -17.16
N PRO A 10 -20.59 -9.63 -16.84
CA PRO A 10 -20.19 -10.91 -16.25
C PRO A 10 -19.13 -11.65 -17.08
N SER A 11 -19.16 -11.52 -18.41
CA SER A 11 -18.15 -12.10 -19.31
C SER A 11 -16.77 -11.48 -19.10
N MET A 12 -16.68 -10.17 -18.86
CA MET A 12 -15.40 -9.48 -18.62
C MET A 12 -14.80 -9.86 -17.27
N ARG A 13 -15.66 -10.05 -16.26
CA ARG A 13 -15.26 -10.62 -14.97
C ARG A 13 -14.72 -12.04 -15.14
N ALA A 14 -15.38 -12.89 -15.92
CA ALA A 14 -14.91 -14.25 -16.17
C ALA A 14 -13.52 -14.26 -16.83
N ILE A 15 -13.31 -13.42 -17.86
CA ILE A 15 -12.01 -13.25 -18.52
C ILE A 15 -10.93 -12.78 -17.53
N LEU A 16 -11.25 -11.83 -16.65
CA LEU A 16 -10.31 -11.37 -15.62
C LEU A 16 -9.92 -12.51 -14.66
N ILE A 17 -10.90 -13.26 -14.17
CA ILE A 17 -10.66 -14.32 -13.19
C ILE A 17 -9.87 -15.46 -13.82
N ASP A 18 -10.18 -15.84 -15.06
CA ASP A 18 -9.44 -16.85 -15.82
C ASP A 18 -7.97 -16.47 -15.95
N TRP A 19 -7.69 -15.21 -16.33
CA TRP A 19 -6.32 -14.70 -16.35
C TRP A 19 -5.65 -14.68 -14.95
N LEU A 20 -6.37 -14.33 -13.89
CA LEU A 20 -5.82 -14.37 -12.52
C LEU A 20 -5.52 -15.80 -12.05
N VAL A 21 -6.24 -16.83 -12.53
CA VAL A 21 -5.90 -18.23 -12.26
C VAL A 21 -4.52 -18.55 -12.85
N GLU A 22 -4.26 -18.16 -14.10
CA GLU A 22 -2.94 -18.32 -14.73
C GLU A 22 -1.83 -17.62 -13.93
N VAL A 23 -2.08 -16.38 -13.48
CA VAL A 23 -1.14 -15.65 -12.62
C VAL A 23 -0.90 -16.38 -11.30
N SER A 24 -1.94 -16.94 -10.68
CA SER A 24 -1.78 -17.67 -9.42
C SER A 24 -0.94 -18.94 -9.58
N GLU A 25 -1.04 -19.64 -10.70
CA GLU A 25 -0.23 -20.83 -10.99
C GLU A 25 1.23 -20.47 -11.29
N GLU A 26 1.48 -19.42 -12.07
CA GLU A 26 2.84 -18.95 -12.41
C GLU A 26 3.63 -18.58 -11.15
N TYR A 27 3.00 -17.85 -10.23
CA TYR A 27 3.60 -17.43 -8.96
C TYR A 27 3.45 -18.48 -7.83
N LYS A 28 2.84 -19.63 -8.13
CA LYS A 28 2.59 -20.73 -7.17
C LYS A 28 1.91 -20.26 -5.88
N LEU A 29 0.93 -19.37 -6.03
CA LEU A 29 0.13 -18.85 -4.93
C LEU A 29 -0.75 -19.97 -4.35
N VAL A 30 -1.07 -19.89 -3.06
CA VAL A 30 -2.01 -20.82 -2.44
C VAL A 30 -3.44 -20.57 -2.96
N PRO A 31 -4.30 -21.61 -3.08
CA PRO A 31 -5.67 -21.45 -3.56
C PRO A 31 -6.48 -20.40 -2.78
N ASP A 32 -6.25 -20.29 -1.47
CA ASP A 32 -6.88 -19.30 -0.58
C ASP A 32 -6.64 -17.86 -1.04
N THR A 33 -5.44 -17.55 -1.57
CA THR A 33 -5.09 -16.26 -2.15
C THR A 33 -5.99 -15.93 -3.35
N LEU A 34 -6.26 -16.89 -4.22
CA LEU A 34 -7.13 -16.71 -5.37
C LEU A 34 -8.59 -16.51 -4.94
N TYR A 35 -9.09 -17.29 -3.98
CA TYR A 35 -10.45 -17.11 -3.45
C TYR A 35 -10.64 -15.74 -2.79
N LEU A 36 -9.65 -15.30 -2.00
CA LEU A 36 -9.66 -13.98 -1.38
C LEU A 36 -9.59 -12.87 -2.43
N THR A 37 -8.78 -13.02 -3.47
CA THR A 37 -8.70 -12.09 -4.60
C THR A 37 -10.07 -11.90 -5.26
N VAL A 38 -10.75 -12.99 -5.61
CA VAL A 38 -12.08 -12.94 -6.26
C VAL A 38 -13.12 -12.29 -5.34
N SER A 39 -13.10 -12.63 -4.06
CA SER A 39 -13.97 -12.01 -3.04
C SER A 39 -13.77 -10.49 -2.94
N LEU A 40 -12.50 -10.03 -2.95
CA LEU A 40 -12.16 -8.61 -2.93
C LEU A 40 -12.64 -7.88 -4.19
N ILE A 41 -12.45 -8.49 -5.38
CA ILE A 41 -12.92 -7.93 -6.66
C ILE A 41 -14.44 -7.76 -6.63
N ASP A 42 -15.18 -8.81 -6.26
CA ASP A 42 -16.65 -8.76 -6.26
C ASP A 42 -17.20 -7.75 -5.26
N ARG A 43 -16.60 -7.69 -4.07
CA ARG A 43 -16.94 -6.69 -3.05
C ARG A 43 -16.63 -5.28 -3.53
N PHE A 44 -15.51 -5.07 -4.20
CA PHE A 44 -15.17 -3.76 -4.76
C PHE A 44 -16.16 -3.33 -5.84
N LEU A 45 -16.46 -4.22 -6.80
CA LEU A 45 -17.40 -3.95 -7.91
C LEU A 45 -18.85 -3.78 -7.46
N SER A 46 -19.24 -4.33 -6.30
CA SER A 46 -20.59 -4.11 -5.74
C SER A 46 -20.83 -2.69 -5.20
N HIS A 47 -19.77 -1.94 -4.90
CA HIS A 47 -19.87 -0.59 -4.32
C HIS A 47 -19.25 0.52 -5.19
N ASN A 48 -18.41 0.17 -6.17
CA ASN A 48 -17.65 1.15 -6.95
C ASN A 48 -17.86 0.93 -8.45
N VAL A 49 -18.47 1.91 -9.13
CA VAL A 49 -18.61 1.89 -10.60
C VAL A 49 -17.26 2.20 -11.24
N ILE A 50 -16.81 1.34 -12.16
CA ILE A 50 -15.53 1.52 -12.87
C ILE A 50 -15.68 1.37 -14.38
N GLU A 51 -14.76 1.99 -15.10
CA GLU A 51 -14.59 1.79 -16.54
C GLU A 51 -13.85 0.49 -16.83
N LYS A 52 -14.17 -0.16 -17.96
CA LYS A 52 -13.57 -1.45 -18.36
C LYS A 52 -12.04 -1.49 -18.42
N GLN A 53 -11.40 -0.37 -18.73
CA GLN A 53 -9.94 -0.25 -18.82
C GLN A 53 -9.26 -0.43 -17.46
N ARG A 54 -9.98 -0.17 -16.36
CA ARG A 54 -9.48 -0.28 -14.98
C ARG A 54 -9.73 -1.64 -14.36
N LEU A 55 -10.45 -2.54 -15.04
CA LEU A 55 -10.87 -3.82 -14.48
C LEU A 55 -9.67 -4.74 -14.15
N GLN A 56 -8.68 -4.81 -15.04
CA GLN A 56 -7.45 -5.57 -14.79
C GLN A 56 -6.64 -5.00 -13.63
N LEU A 57 -6.51 -3.66 -13.55
CA LEU A 57 -5.81 -3.00 -12.45
C LEU A 57 -6.46 -3.33 -11.09
N VAL A 58 -7.79 -3.33 -11.01
CA VAL A 58 -8.52 -3.75 -9.80
C VAL A 58 -8.22 -5.21 -9.46
N GLY A 59 -8.22 -6.10 -10.45
CA GLY A 59 -7.88 -7.51 -10.26
C GLY A 59 -6.49 -7.72 -9.68
N VAL A 60 -5.48 -7.09 -10.28
CA VAL A 60 -4.08 -7.17 -9.83
C VAL A 60 -3.92 -6.56 -8.43
N SER A 61 -4.56 -5.43 -8.15
CA SER A 61 -4.51 -4.80 -6.83
C SER A 61 -5.13 -5.69 -5.75
N CYS A 62 -6.27 -6.32 -6.05
CA CYS A 62 -6.91 -7.27 -5.14
C CYS A 62 -6.05 -8.50 -4.92
N MET A 63 -5.37 -9.00 -5.97
CA MET A 63 -4.46 -10.13 -5.85
C MET A 63 -3.25 -9.80 -5.01
N LEU A 64 -2.64 -8.63 -5.20
CA LEU A 64 -1.53 -8.17 -4.36
C LEU A 64 -1.94 -8.08 -2.88
N ILE A 65 -3.14 -7.56 -2.59
CA ILE A 65 -3.67 -7.49 -1.22
C ILE A 65 -3.87 -8.91 -0.66
N ALA A 66 -4.48 -9.81 -1.44
CA ALA A 66 -4.72 -11.18 -1.04
C ALA A 66 -3.42 -11.94 -0.79
N SER A 67 -2.42 -11.78 -1.66
CA SER A 67 -1.11 -12.40 -1.51
C SER A 67 -0.39 -11.91 -0.27
N LYS A 68 -0.49 -10.62 0.07
CA LYS A 68 0.06 -10.09 1.33
C LYS A 68 -0.64 -10.65 2.58
N TYR A 69 -1.87 -11.13 2.45
CA TYR A 69 -2.67 -11.68 3.54
C TYR A 69 -2.44 -13.19 3.74
N GLU A 70 -2.42 -13.96 2.65
CA GLU A 70 -2.40 -15.42 2.69
C GLU A 70 -1.00 -16.01 2.46
N GLU A 71 -0.11 -15.33 1.73
CA GLU A 71 1.20 -15.87 1.42
C GLU A 71 2.21 -15.61 2.54
N ILE A 72 2.89 -16.68 2.97
CA ILE A 72 4.03 -16.61 3.90
C ILE A 72 5.19 -15.82 3.27
N CYS A 73 5.28 -15.80 1.94
CA CYS A 73 6.22 -15.01 1.14
C CYS A 73 5.48 -14.31 -0.01
N ALA A 74 4.87 -13.15 0.26
CA ALA A 74 4.21 -12.35 -0.77
C ALA A 74 5.22 -11.81 -1.82
N PRO A 75 4.88 -11.81 -3.12
CA PRO A 75 5.73 -11.25 -4.18
C PRO A 75 5.95 -9.74 -3.97
N ARG A 76 7.16 -9.28 -4.29
CA ARG A 76 7.62 -7.90 -4.05
C ARG A 76 6.99 -6.94 -5.05
N VAL A 77 6.84 -5.66 -4.67
CA VAL A 77 6.28 -4.62 -5.54
C VAL A 77 7.09 -4.46 -6.84
N GLU A 78 8.39 -4.76 -6.78
CA GLU A 78 9.35 -4.75 -7.89
C GLU A 78 8.96 -5.68 -9.06
N GLU A 79 8.36 -6.84 -8.79
CA GLU A 79 7.91 -7.78 -9.83
C GLU A 79 6.68 -7.26 -10.59
N PHE A 80 5.84 -6.44 -9.94
CA PHE A 80 4.70 -5.78 -10.59
C PHE A 80 5.11 -4.55 -11.40
N CYS A 81 6.19 -3.86 -11.03
CA CYS A 81 6.73 -2.74 -11.82
C CYS A 81 7.24 -3.19 -13.21
N PHE A 82 7.83 -4.40 -13.29
CA PHE A 82 8.27 -4.99 -14.55
C PHE A 82 7.11 -5.24 -15.53
N ILE A 83 5.92 -5.56 -15.00
CA ILE A 83 4.69 -5.74 -15.79
C ILE A 83 4.18 -4.41 -16.37
N THR A 84 4.60 -3.26 -15.80
CA THR A 84 4.17 -1.91 -16.21
C THR A 84 5.20 -1.13 -17.05
N ASP A 85 6.15 -1.83 -17.66
CA ASP A 85 7.06 -1.30 -18.68
C ASP A 85 7.93 -0.12 -18.19
N ASN A 86 8.40 -0.17 -16.93
CA ASN A 86 9.41 0.75 -16.38
C ASN A 86 9.07 2.26 -16.50
N THR A 87 7.80 2.62 -16.57
CA THR A 87 7.33 4.02 -16.68
C THR A 87 7.70 4.92 -15.50
N TYR A 88 8.24 4.35 -14.41
CA TYR A 88 8.61 5.06 -13.18
C TYR A 88 10.12 5.13 -12.89
N THR A 89 10.97 4.48 -13.70
CA THR A 89 12.43 4.54 -13.51
C THR A 89 13.03 5.69 -14.30
N SER A 90 13.11 6.86 -13.66
CA SER A 90 14.07 7.90 -14.03
C SER A 90 14.84 8.32 -12.79
N GLY A 91 15.93 7.61 -12.51
CA GLY A 91 17.10 8.18 -11.84
C GLY A 91 17.28 7.98 -10.33
N GLU A 92 16.29 7.48 -9.59
CA GLU A 92 16.45 7.12 -8.19
C GLU A 92 16.02 5.66 -8.04
N ASP A 93 16.96 4.74 -7.77
CA ASP A 93 16.60 3.39 -7.38
C ASP A 93 15.60 3.51 -6.21
N PRO A 94 14.39 2.91 -6.29
CA PRO A 94 13.50 2.87 -5.15
C PRO A 94 14.25 2.17 -4.02
N CYS A 95 14.69 2.95 -3.03
CA CYS A 95 15.48 2.47 -1.91
C CYS A 95 14.68 1.32 -1.27
N ILE A 96 15.20 0.10 -1.26
CA ILE A 96 14.54 -1.07 -0.65
C ILE A 96 14.13 -0.76 0.81
N GLU A 97 14.92 0.09 1.48
CA GLU A 97 14.61 0.67 2.79
C GLU A 97 13.28 1.46 2.82
N LEU A 98 12.94 2.19 1.75
CA LEU A 98 11.67 2.92 1.62
C LEU A 98 10.49 1.98 1.53
N GLU A 99 10.59 0.92 0.73
CA GLU A 99 9.52 -0.08 0.61
C GLU A 99 9.28 -0.78 1.96
N PHE A 100 10.36 -1.24 2.62
CA PHE A 100 10.24 -1.89 3.91
C PHE A 100 9.70 -0.95 4.99
N LEU A 101 10.11 0.31 5.00
CA LEU A 101 9.64 1.28 5.97
C LEU A 101 8.16 1.66 5.74
N ALA A 102 7.75 1.84 4.49
CA ALA A 102 6.35 2.10 4.16
C ALA A 102 5.46 0.90 4.50
N ASN A 103 5.91 -0.33 4.22
CA ASN A 103 5.19 -1.54 4.62
C ASN A 103 5.12 -1.69 6.14
N TYR A 104 6.19 -1.38 6.87
CA TYR A 104 6.19 -1.37 8.34
C TYR A 104 5.13 -0.42 8.90
N LEU A 105 5.08 0.82 8.42
CA LEU A 105 4.10 1.82 8.85
C LEU A 105 2.66 1.43 8.50
N ALA A 106 2.46 0.85 7.31
CA ALA A 106 1.16 0.33 6.91
C ALA A 106 0.73 -0.85 7.80
N GLU A 107 1.63 -1.78 8.13
CA GLU A 107 1.33 -2.91 9.01
C GLU A 107 1.01 -2.44 10.45
N LEU A 108 1.71 -1.43 10.97
CA LEU A 108 1.36 -0.83 12.27
C LEU A 108 -0.07 -0.29 12.30
N SER A 109 -0.53 0.32 11.20
CA SER A 109 -1.90 0.83 11.10
C SER A 109 -2.98 -0.25 11.19
N LEU A 110 -2.65 -1.51 10.87
CA LEU A 110 -3.60 -2.63 10.91
C LEU A 110 -3.95 -3.05 12.34
N VAL A 111 -3.03 -2.86 13.29
CA VAL A 111 -3.24 -3.23 14.70
C VAL A 111 -4.06 -2.18 15.44
N GLU A 112 -4.07 -0.95 14.94
CA GLU A 112 -4.63 0.19 15.64
C GLU A 112 -6.06 0.50 15.20
N TYR A 113 -7.01 0.26 16.10
CA TYR A 113 -8.43 0.46 15.84
C TYR A 113 -8.77 1.88 15.36
N ASN A 114 -8.02 2.88 15.84
CA ASN A 114 -8.19 4.28 15.45
C ASN A 114 -7.91 4.55 13.97
N PHE A 115 -7.27 3.63 13.25
CA PHE A 115 -6.98 3.75 11.82
C PHE A 115 -8.12 3.28 10.91
N LEU A 116 -9.14 2.61 11.45
CA LEU A 116 -10.34 2.20 10.68
C LEU A 116 -11.12 3.38 10.10
N LYS A 117 -10.94 4.59 10.64
CA LYS A 117 -11.55 5.82 10.13
C LYS A 117 -10.89 6.38 8.88
N PHE A 118 -9.68 5.91 8.54
CA PHE A 118 -8.92 6.37 7.38
C PHE A 118 -9.09 5.42 6.20
N LEU A 119 -9.14 5.98 4.98
CA LEU A 119 -9.19 5.16 3.77
C LEU A 119 -7.85 4.42 3.57
N PRO A 120 -7.86 3.17 3.05
CA PRO A 120 -6.62 2.43 2.77
C PRO A 120 -5.65 3.18 1.86
N SER A 121 -6.17 3.91 0.86
CA SER A 121 -5.37 4.76 -0.02
C SER A 121 -4.69 5.92 0.72
N LEU A 122 -5.39 6.51 1.70
CA LEU A 122 -4.86 7.60 2.53
C LEU A 122 -3.77 7.09 3.48
N ILE A 123 -3.95 5.89 4.04
CA ILE A 123 -2.95 5.22 4.88
C ILE A 123 -1.69 4.92 4.05
N ALA A 124 -1.85 4.34 2.86
CA ALA A 124 -0.74 4.02 1.96
C ALA A 124 0.05 5.28 1.56
N ALA A 125 -0.65 6.34 1.15
CA ALA A 125 -0.04 7.63 0.82
C ALA A 125 0.72 8.23 2.01
N SER A 126 0.14 8.15 3.21
CA SER A 126 0.75 8.67 4.44
C SER A 126 1.95 7.84 4.89
N ALA A 127 1.93 6.52 4.70
CA ALA A 127 3.06 5.63 4.98
C ALA A 127 4.24 5.94 4.05
N VAL A 128 3.99 6.15 2.76
CA VAL A 128 5.04 6.56 1.80
C VAL A 128 5.59 7.95 2.14
N PHE A 129 4.73 8.91 2.47
CA PHE A 129 5.14 10.25 2.91
C PHE A 129 6.10 10.17 4.10
N LEU A 130 5.69 9.45 5.15
CA LEU A 130 6.47 9.34 6.38
C LEU A 130 7.76 8.52 6.18
N ALA A 131 7.73 7.48 5.34
CA ALA A 131 8.92 6.71 4.98
C ALA A 131 9.95 7.57 4.23
N ARG A 132 9.51 8.37 3.25
CA ARG A 132 10.38 9.32 2.54
C ARG A 132 11.00 10.33 3.50
N TRP A 133 10.21 10.88 4.40
CA TRP A 133 10.70 11.84 5.41
C TRP A 133 11.72 11.23 6.39
N THR A 134 11.49 9.97 6.79
CA THR A 134 12.40 9.27 7.71
C THR A 134 13.74 8.97 7.06
N LEU A 135 13.77 8.71 5.75
CA LEU A 135 14.98 8.38 5.00
C LEU A 135 15.74 9.62 4.51
N ASN A 136 15.02 10.64 4.04
CA ASN A 136 15.63 11.84 3.48
C ASN A 136 14.82 13.10 3.82
N GLN A 137 15.41 13.98 4.64
CA GLN A 137 14.83 15.25 5.06
C GLN A 137 15.28 16.45 4.19
N SER A 138 16.15 16.22 3.22
CA SER A 138 16.68 17.29 2.36
C SER A 138 15.67 17.81 1.34
N VAL A 139 14.66 17.01 1.01
CA VAL A 139 13.62 17.33 0.02
C VAL A 139 12.24 17.15 0.64
N HIS A 140 11.26 17.95 0.21
CA HIS A 140 9.88 17.77 0.64
C HIS A 140 9.38 16.36 0.23
N PRO A 141 8.83 15.56 1.16
CA PRO A 141 8.54 14.14 0.92
C PRO A 141 7.34 13.90 -0.02
N TRP A 142 6.53 14.95 -0.25
CA TRP A 142 5.40 14.93 -1.18
C TRP A 142 5.69 15.85 -2.36
N ASP A 143 5.97 15.26 -3.52
CA ASP A 143 6.24 16.01 -4.75
C ASP A 143 4.95 16.17 -5.59
N PRO A 144 4.95 17.08 -6.59
CA PRO A 144 3.80 17.29 -7.46
C PRO A 144 3.38 16.04 -8.26
N THR A 145 4.32 15.12 -8.50
CA THR A 145 4.05 13.87 -9.22
C THR A 145 3.17 12.96 -8.37
N LEU A 146 3.50 12.78 -7.08
CA LEU A 146 2.68 12.03 -6.14
C LEU A 146 1.30 12.66 -5.94
N GLU A 147 1.22 14.00 -5.84
CA GLU A 147 -0.07 14.69 -5.75
C GLU A 147 -0.93 14.45 -7.00
N HIS A 148 -0.33 14.46 -8.20
CA HIS A 148 -1.04 14.17 -9.45
C HIS A 148 -1.65 12.75 -9.48
N TYR A 149 -0.85 11.72 -9.16
CA TYR A 149 -1.30 10.32 -9.27
C TYR A 149 -2.22 9.88 -8.12
N THR A 150 -2.02 10.42 -6.92
CA THR A 150 -2.83 10.04 -5.75
C THR A 150 -4.05 10.94 -5.55
N SER A 151 -4.06 12.12 -6.18
CA SER A 151 -5.04 13.20 -5.95
C SER A 151 -5.09 13.72 -4.51
N TYR A 152 -4.12 13.36 -3.65
CA TYR A 152 -4.03 13.84 -2.27
C TYR A 152 -3.04 15.00 -2.15
N LYS A 153 -3.48 16.07 -1.48
CA LYS A 153 -2.62 17.17 -1.06
C LYS A 153 -1.88 16.82 0.22
N ALA A 154 -0.67 17.35 0.39
CA ALA A 154 0.08 17.19 1.63
C ALA A 154 -0.74 17.58 2.88
N SER A 155 -1.58 18.61 2.78
CA SER A 155 -2.47 19.04 3.87
C SER A 155 -3.49 17.99 4.29
N GLU A 156 -3.96 17.17 3.36
CA GLU A 156 -4.96 16.12 3.62
C GLU A 156 -4.33 14.90 4.29
N LEU A 157 -3.05 14.65 4.02
CA LEU A 157 -2.27 13.56 4.64
C LEU A 157 -1.87 13.87 6.08
N LYS A 158 -1.78 15.15 6.45
CA LYS A 158 -1.23 15.63 7.73
C LYS A 158 -1.73 14.84 8.94
N THR A 159 -3.05 14.66 9.08
CA THR A 159 -3.64 14.00 10.24
C THR A 159 -3.23 12.53 10.33
N THR A 160 -3.23 11.83 9.20
CA THR A 160 -2.89 10.41 9.12
C THR A 160 -1.38 10.18 9.28
N VAL A 161 -0.55 11.06 8.71
CA VAL A 161 0.91 11.04 8.84
C VAL A 161 1.33 11.25 10.29
N LEU A 162 0.75 12.23 10.99
CA LEU A 162 1.04 12.45 12.42
C LEU A 162 0.62 11.24 13.28
N ALA A 163 -0.54 10.65 12.99
CA ALA A 163 -0.96 9.44 13.67
C ALA A 163 -0.01 8.26 13.43
N LEU A 164 0.53 8.10 12.21
CA LEU A 164 1.53 7.07 11.90
C LEU A 164 2.88 7.33 12.60
N GLU A 165 3.30 8.59 12.69
CA GLU A 165 4.50 8.99 13.43
C GLU A 165 4.37 8.64 14.93
N ASP A 166 3.20 8.91 15.52
CA ASP A 166 2.92 8.55 16.91
C ASP A 166 2.97 7.03 17.15
N LEU A 167 2.54 6.23 16.17
CA LEU A 167 2.67 4.76 16.21
C LEU A 167 4.12 4.31 16.06
N GLN A 168 4.88 4.90 15.15
CA GLN A 168 6.30 4.59 14.93
C GLN A 168 7.13 4.87 16.18
N LEU A 169 6.86 5.98 16.88
CA LEU A 169 7.54 6.36 18.12
C LEU A 169 7.02 5.62 19.36
N ASN A 170 5.98 4.80 19.21
CA ASN A 170 5.32 4.08 20.29
C ASN A 170 4.94 5.00 21.47
N THR A 171 4.49 6.24 21.18
CA THR A 171 4.21 7.27 22.19
C THR A 171 3.13 6.85 23.19
N ASN A 172 2.26 5.91 22.79
CA ASN A 172 1.16 5.39 23.61
C ASN A 172 1.49 4.11 24.38
N GLY A 173 2.73 3.59 24.31
CA GLY A 173 3.16 2.44 25.10
C GLY A 173 2.42 1.14 24.75
N CYS A 174 2.40 0.76 23.47
CA CYS A 174 1.75 -0.45 23.00
C CYS A 174 2.53 -1.71 23.46
N TYR A 175 1.80 -2.72 23.97
CA TYR A 175 2.36 -3.97 24.48
C TYR A 175 2.68 -5.01 23.39
N LEU A 176 2.23 -4.76 22.14
CA LEU A 176 2.31 -5.71 21.02
C LEU A 176 3.45 -5.33 20.07
N ASN A 177 4.65 -5.84 20.34
CA ASN A 177 5.86 -5.53 19.56
C ASN A 177 6.11 -6.46 18.37
N ALA A 178 5.21 -7.38 18.04
CA ALA A 178 5.45 -8.41 17.02
C ALA A 178 5.83 -7.82 15.64
N ILE A 179 5.18 -6.73 15.23
CA ILE A 179 5.49 -6.04 13.98
C ILE A 179 6.83 -5.31 14.08
N HIS A 180 7.08 -4.63 15.20
CA HIS A 180 8.37 -3.98 15.45
C HIS A 180 9.53 -4.99 15.42
N ASP A 181 9.37 -6.16 16.05
CA ASP A 181 10.37 -7.24 16.08
C ASP A 181 10.54 -7.91 14.72
N LYS A 182 9.46 -8.03 13.91
CA LYS A 182 9.53 -8.46 12.52
C LYS A 182 10.47 -7.54 11.73
N TYR A 183 10.23 -6.23 11.75
CA TYR A 183 10.97 -5.24 10.96
C TYR A 183 12.32 -4.80 11.56
N LYS A 184 12.64 -5.28 12.78
CA LYS A 184 13.98 -5.19 13.37
C LYS A 184 14.97 -6.20 12.77
N GLN A 185 14.47 -7.23 12.07
CA GLN A 185 15.32 -8.24 11.46
C GLN A 185 16.15 -7.66 10.30
N GLN A 186 17.38 -8.14 10.14
CA GLN A 186 18.31 -7.69 9.10
C GLN A 186 17.78 -7.92 7.68
N LYS A 187 16.89 -8.91 7.50
CA LYS A 187 16.17 -9.16 6.23
C LYS A 187 15.29 -7.98 5.78
N PHE A 188 14.88 -7.13 6.71
CA PHE A 188 14.12 -5.90 6.46
C PHE A 188 14.97 -4.65 6.73
N LYS A 189 16.29 -4.74 6.63
CA LYS A 189 17.23 -3.61 6.83
C LYS A 189 17.12 -2.91 8.19
N CYS A 190 16.51 -3.57 9.20
CA CYS A 190 16.28 -3.01 10.53
C CYS A 190 15.47 -1.69 10.51
N VAL A 191 14.56 -1.50 9.55
CA VAL A 191 13.79 -0.26 9.37
C VAL A 191 12.98 0.16 10.61
N ALA A 192 12.59 -0.79 11.47
CA ALA A 192 11.93 -0.47 12.74
C ALA A 192 12.79 0.37 13.69
N THR A 193 14.12 0.31 13.55
CA THR A 193 15.07 1.10 14.35
C THR A 193 15.34 2.48 13.77
N MET A 194 14.82 2.77 12.58
CA MET A 194 14.97 4.07 11.93
C MET A 194 13.91 5.02 12.46
N SER A 195 14.36 6.12 13.05
CA SER A 195 13.51 7.21 13.51
C SER A 195 14.02 8.53 12.96
N SER A 196 13.13 9.40 12.52
CA SER A 196 13.51 10.72 12.04
C SER A 196 14.06 11.58 13.19
N PRO A 197 15.20 12.27 13.02
CA PRO A 197 15.70 13.23 14.02
C PRO A 197 14.81 14.47 14.17
N GLU A 198 14.09 14.87 13.12
CA GLU A 198 13.08 15.94 13.17
C GLU A 198 11.67 15.36 13.04
N ARG A 199 10.75 15.88 13.87
CA ARG A 199 9.32 15.50 13.79
C ARG A 199 8.70 16.01 12.50
N VAL A 200 7.87 15.19 11.87
CA VAL A 200 7.19 15.46 10.60
C VAL A 200 6.32 16.72 10.64
N ILE A 201 5.93 17.18 11.83
CA ILE A 201 5.20 18.44 12.03
C ILE A 201 5.97 19.67 11.50
N SER A 202 7.30 19.61 11.42
CA SER A 202 8.13 20.69 10.88
C SER A 202 7.87 20.90 9.38
N VAL A 203 7.57 19.83 8.63
CA VAL A 203 7.25 19.87 7.20
C VAL A 203 5.98 20.67 6.93
N PHE A 204 4.95 20.45 7.73
CA PHE A 204 3.66 21.15 7.59
C PHE A 204 3.69 22.60 8.09
N SER A 205 4.81 23.03 8.67
CA SER A 205 4.98 24.38 9.26
C SER A 205 5.87 25.28 8.40
N ARG A 206 6.68 24.71 7.49
CA ARG A 206 7.46 25.48 6.51
C ARG A 206 6.54 25.83 5.33
N ARG A 207 6.10 27.09 5.30
CA ARG A 207 5.38 27.70 4.16
C ARG A 207 6.30 27.90 2.97
#